data_AF-A0A2R6C7W7-F1
#
_entry.id   AF-A0A2R6C7W7-F1
#
_cell.length_a   1.000
_cell.length_b   1.000
_cell.length_c   1.000
_cell.angle_alpha   90.00
_cell.angle_beta   90.00
_cell.angle_gamma   90.00
#
_symmetry.space_group_name_H-M   'P 1'
#
loop_
_entity.id
_entity.type
_entity.pdbx_description
1 polymer ?
#
loop_
_entity_poly.entity_id
_entity_poly.type
_entity_poly.pdbx_seq_one_letter_code
_entity_poly.pdbx_strand_id
1 'polypeptide(L)'
;MRPLEKPLLAIALTSTVLGSVWLEIVAQHRALRRALEELGDLFGRDRESFHLYMGVVVDFLKRVHAPLEDELVFPKLAEACVDASSERLDVANTLSRLSADHKLLLTLGNTITERGKAFDEDILRERFEQFGKILLEHNEKEEELYNTVLKVCGEGRVDSALHASEEAQRVIEAYGVERYREFMRQTKESEG
;
A
#
# COMPACT_ATOMS: atom_id res chain seq x y z
N MET A 1 -32.90 -4.28 -29.21
CA MET A 1 -32.32 -4.26 -27.86
C MET A 1 -30.83 -4.48 -28.01
N ARG A 2 -30.00 -3.49 -27.70
CA ARG A 2 -28.54 -3.63 -27.63
C ARG A 2 -28.14 -3.61 -26.15
N PRO A 3 -27.13 -4.39 -25.72
CA PRO A 3 -26.67 -4.35 -24.34
C PRO A 3 -25.95 -3.02 -24.09
N LEU A 4 -26.23 -2.43 -22.92
CA LEU A 4 -25.50 -1.29 -22.37
C LEU A 4 -24.13 -1.80 -21.91
N GLU A 5 -23.09 -1.50 -22.68
CA GLU A 5 -21.72 -1.64 -22.22
C GLU A 5 -21.44 -0.58 -21.14
N LYS A 6 -21.10 -1.05 -19.93
CA LYS A 6 -20.56 -0.20 -18.87
C LYS A 6 -19.18 0.28 -19.30
N PRO A 7 -18.83 1.57 -19.13
CA PRO A 7 -17.47 2.01 -19.38
C PRO A 7 -16.55 1.46 -18.28
N LEU A 8 -15.61 0.61 -18.67
CA LEU A 8 -14.42 0.29 -17.90
C LEU A 8 -13.64 1.59 -17.67
N LEU A 9 -13.51 2.00 -16.41
CA LEU A 9 -12.69 3.13 -15.98
C LEU A 9 -11.21 2.79 -16.21
N ALA A 10 -10.75 3.02 -17.44
CA ALA A 10 -9.33 3.18 -17.72
C ALA A 10 -8.91 4.55 -17.18
N ILE A 11 -8.44 4.59 -15.93
CA ILE A 11 -7.76 5.77 -15.38
C ILE A 11 -6.42 5.89 -16.12
N ALA A 12 -6.41 6.66 -17.20
CA ALA A 12 -5.20 7.16 -17.82
C ALA A 12 -4.75 8.38 -17.01
N LEU A 13 -3.74 8.22 -16.13
CA LEU A 13 -3.12 9.33 -15.41
C LEU A 13 -2.15 10.08 -16.33
N THR A 14 -2.67 10.83 -17.29
CA THR A 14 -1.93 11.90 -17.98
C THR A 14 -2.00 13.16 -17.12
N SER A 15 -0.99 13.45 -16.28
CA SER A 15 -0.88 14.72 -15.54
C SER A 15 -2.19 15.17 -14.85
N THR A 16 -2.86 14.26 -14.15
CA THR A 16 -4.15 14.52 -13.49
C THR A 16 -3.97 14.49 -11.98
N VAL A 17 -4.39 15.58 -11.34
CA VAL A 17 -4.56 15.72 -9.89
C VAL A 17 -5.26 14.47 -9.33
N LEU A 18 -4.65 13.82 -8.33
CA LEU A 18 -5.23 12.64 -7.64
C LEU A 18 -6.60 13.00 -7.07
N GLY A 19 -7.63 12.17 -7.26
CA GLY A 19 -8.98 12.48 -6.75
C GLY A 19 -9.12 12.30 -5.24
N SER A 20 -8.54 11.23 -4.68
CA SER A 20 -8.47 10.96 -3.25
C SER A 20 -7.22 10.16 -2.97
N VAL A 21 -6.43 10.58 -1.98
CA VAL A 21 -5.22 9.86 -1.57
C VAL A 21 -5.56 8.47 -1.05
N TRP A 22 -6.73 8.30 -0.43
CA TRP A 22 -7.20 6.99 0.01
C TRP A 22 -7.45 6.01 -1.14
N LEU A 23 -8.07 6.48 -2.23
CA LEU A 23 -8.26 5.64 -3.41
C LEU A 23 -6.92 5.21 -4.03
N GLU A 24 -5.90 6.06 -3.92
CA GLU A 24 -4.54 5.72 -4.32
C GLU A 24 -3.96 4.62 -3.42
N ILE A 25 -4.07 4.75 -2.09
CA ILE A 25 -3.65 3.73 -1.12
C ILE A 25 -4.31 2.37 -1.41
N VAL A 26 -5.63 2.34 -1.61
CA VAL A 26 -6.34 1.09 -1.96
C VAL A 26 -5.87 0.53 -3.31
N ALA A 27 -5.51 1.37 -4.28
CA ALA A 27 -4.89 0.89 -5.52
C ALA A 27 -3.50 0.28 -5.27
N GLN A 28 -2.71 0.87 -4.36
CA GLN A 28 -1.41 0.36 -3.95
C GLN A 28 -1.54 -0.98 -3.20
N HIS A 29 -2.54 -1.17 -2.34
CA HIS A 29 -2.83 -2.46 -1.68
C HIS A 29 -3.02 -3.58 -2.69
N ARG A 30 -3.78 -3.32 -3.75
CA ARG A 30 -4.00 -4.30 -4.83
C ARG A 30 -2.70 -4.58 -5.57
N ALA A 31 -1.87 -3.57 -5.82
CA ALA A 31 -0.58 -3.75 -6.46
C ALA A 31 0.37 -4.61 -5.61
N LEU A 32 0.46 -4.31 -4.31
CA LEU A 32 1.25 -5.05 -3.33
C LEU A 32 0.81 -6.51 -3.21
N ARG A 33 -0.51 -6.79 -3.21
CA ARG A 33 -1.03 -8.17 -3.20
C ARG A 33 -0.56 -8.97 -4.42
N ARG A 34 -0.63 -8.39 -5.61
CA ARG A 34 -0.15 -9.04 -6.84
C ARG A 34 1.36 -9.21 -6.86
N ALA A 35 2.09 -8.22 -6.36
CA ALA A 35 3.54 -8.33 -6.22
C ALA A 35 3.93 -9.48 -5.26
N LEU A 36 3.16 -9.73 -4.20
CA LEU A 36 3.36 -10.91 -3.34
C LEU A 36 3.10 -12.23 -4.08
N GLU A 37 2.05 -12.30 -4.91
CA GLU A 37 1.77 -13.49 -5.73
C GLU A 37 2.92 -13.79 -6.69
N GLU A 38 3.40 -12.77 -7.41
CA GLU A 38 4.53 -12.87 -8.32
C GLU A 38 5.83 -13.22 -7.60
N LEU A 39 6.09 -12.64 -6.43
CA LEU A 39 7.22 -13.03 -5.57
C LEU A 39 7.13 -14.50 -5.16
N GLY A 40 5.93 -15.01 -4.87
CA GLY A 40 5.70 -16.42 -4.57
C GLY A 40 6.07 -17.34 -5.73
N ASP A 41 5.67 -16.96 -6.95
CA ASP A 41 6.03 -17.69 -8.17
C ASP A 41 7.54 -17.65 -8.44
N LEU A 42 8.16 -16.47 -8.33
CA LEU A 42 9.59 -16.30 -8.50
C LEU A 42 10.37 -17.07 -7.44
N PHE A 43 9.91 -17.11 -6.19
CA PHE A 43 10.55 -17.85 -5.11
C PHE A 43 10.82 -19.31 -5.51
N GLY A 44 9.87 -19.96 -6.19
CA GLY A 44 9.99 -21.35 -6.62
C GLY A 44 10.66 -21.58 -7.98
N ARG A 45 10.79 -20.56 -8.83
CA ARG A 45 11.23 -20.70 -10.23
C ARG A 45 12.53 -19.99 -10.57
N ASP A 46 12.74 -18.79 -10.02
CA ASP A 46 13.87 -17.93 -10.31
C ASP A 46 14.24 -17.10 -9.08
N ARG A 47 15.24 -17.61 -8.34
CA ARG A 47 15.71 -16.99 -7.09
C ARG A 47 16.38 -15.64 -7.31
N GLU A 48 17.04 -15.44 -8.44
CA GLU A 48 17.71 -14.17 -8.70
C GLU A 48 16.67 -13.07 -8.94
N SER A 49 15.69 -13.36 -9.79
CA SER A 49 14.56 -12.46 -10.04
C SER A 49 13.73 -12.22 -8.78
N PHE A 50 13.52 -13.24 -7.93
CA PHE A 50 12.87 -13.06 -6.62
C PHE A 50 13.58 -11.99 -5.78
N HIS A 51 14.91 -12.07 -5.63
CA HIS A 51 15.64 -11.09 -4.82
C HIS A 51 15.61 -9.69 -5.42
N LEU A 52 15.73 -9.57 -6.75
CA LEU A 52 15.65 -8.28 -7.44
C LEU A 52 14.27 -7.65 -7.25
N TYR A 53 13.21 -8.42 -7.47
CA TYR A 53 11.85 -7.91 -7.36
C TYR A 53 11.43 -7.63 -5.92
N MET A 54 11.91 -8.43 -4.95
CA MET A 54 11.73 -8.12 -3.53
C MET A 54 12.35 -6.76 -3.20
N GLY A 55 13.51 -6.44 -3.78
CA GLY A 55 14.12 -5.11 -3.66
C GLY A 55 13.23 -3.99 -4.19
N VAL A 56 12.52 -4.22 -5.31
CA VAL A 56 11.55 -3.26 -5.87
C VAL A 56 10.37 -3.05 -4.93
N VAL A 57 9.77 -4.13 -4.41
CA VAL A 57 8.65 -4.07 -3.45
C VAL A 57 9.04 -3.32 -2.18
N VAL A 58 10.20 -3.63 -1.60
CA VAL A 58 10.68 -2.98 -0.37
C VAL A 58 10.97 -1.50 -0.61
N ASP A 59 11.55 -1.14 -1.75
CA ASP A 59 11.80 0.26 -2.08
C ASP A 59 10.50 1.05 -2.34
N PHE A 60 9.48 0.42 -2.94
CA PHE A 60 8.15 0.99 -3.08
C PHE A 60 7.49 1.24 -1.72
N LEU A 61 7.48 0.23 -0.84
CA LEU A 61 6.95 0.37 0.53
C LEU A 61 7.64 1.52 1.27
N LYS A 62 8.97 1.60 1.17
CA LYS A 62 9.80 2.57 1.88
C LYS A 62 9.62 4.00 1.39
N ARG A 63 9.49 4.19 0.07
CA ARG A 63 9.56 5.52 -0.55
C ARG A 63 8.21 6.08 -0.98
N VAL A 64 7.18 5.25 -1.02
CA VAL A 64 5.86 5.64 -1.50
C VAL A 64 4.79 5.28 -0.49
N HIS A 65 4.51 4.00 -0.29
CA HIS A 65 3.33 3.55 0.45
C HIS A 65 3.34 4.01 1.90
N ALA A 66 4.36 3.61 2.69
CA ALA A 66 4.43 3.98 4.09
C ALA A 66 4.54 5.50 4.31
N PRO A 67 5.34 6.28 3.54
CA PRO A 67 5.34 7.74 3.66
C PRO A 67 3.98 8.39 3.35
N LEU A 68 3.26 7.92 2.33
CA LEU A 68 1.92 8.44 2.04
C LEU A 68 0.95 8.19 3.19
N GLU A 69 1.07 7.06 3.88
CA GLU A 69 0.25 6.77 5.04
C GLU A 69 0.68 7.53 6.28
N ASP A 70 1.93 7.33 6.72
CA ASP A 70 2.45 7.85 7.98
C ASP A 70 2.53 9.38 8.01
N GLU A 71 2.86 10.01 6.87
CA GLU A 71 3.07 11.46 6.81
C GLU A 71 1.82 12.21 6.36
N LEU A 72 0.87 11.54 5.72
CA LEU A 72 -0.28 12.20 5.09
C LEU A 72 -1.63 11.62 5.49
N VAL A 73 -1.92 10.35 5.17
CA VAL A 73 -3.25 9.77 5.41
C VAL A 73 -3.54 9.64 6.91
N PHE A 74 -2.63 9.04 7.68
CA PHE A 74 -2.84 8.79 9.11
C PHE A 74 -3.03 10.07 9.92
N PRO A 75 -2.21 11.14 9.76
CA PRO A 75 -2.46 12.42 10.40
C PRO A 75 -3.85 12.99 10.06
N LYS A 76 -4.25 12.95 8.77
CA LYS A 76 -5.54 13.47 8.31
C LYS A 76 -6.73 12.68 8.88
N LEU A 77 -6.61 11.35 8.99
CA LEU A 77 -7.62 10.51 9.63
C LEU A 77 -7.72 10.83 11.13
N ALA A 78 -6.58 11.02 11.81
CA ALA A 78 -6.57 11.40 13.22
C ALA A 78 -7.22 12.78 13.45
N GLU A 79 -6.92 13.76 12.58
CA GLU A 79 -7.50 15.10 12.60
C GLU A 79 -9.03 15.07 12.39
N ALA A 80 -9.51 14.29 11.41
CA ALA A 80 -10.93 14.15 11.13
C ALA A 80 -11.73 13.62 12.34
N CYS A 81 -11.06 12.90 13.25
CA CYS A 81 -11.67 12.26 14.41
C CYS A 81 -11.36 12.97 15.75
N VAL A 82 -10.83 14.19 15.73
CA VAL A 82 -10.48 14.96 16.94
C VAL A 82 -11.67 15.17 17.89
N ASP A 83 -12.88 15.32 17.34
CA ASP A 83 -14.11 15.61 18.12
C ASP A 83 -14.83 14.35 18.66
N ALA A 84 -14.41 13.14 18.26
CA ALA A 84 -15.08 11.87 18.61
C ALA A 84 -14.49 11.25 19.91
N SER A 85 -14.79 11.84 21.06
CA SER A 85 -14.01 11.68 22.31
C SER A 85 -13.81 10.24 22.84
N SER A 86 -14.77 9.32 22.68
CA SER A 86 -14.64 7.94 23.20
C SER A 86 -13.99 6.96 22.23
N GLU A 87 -14.10 7.19 20.93
CA GLU A 87 -13.58 6.30 19.87
C GLU A 87 -12.21 6.77 19.34
N ARG A 88 -11.82 8.00 19.66
CA ARG A 88 -10.53 8.61 19.29
C ARG A 88 -9.31 7.86 19.84
N LEU A 89 -9.40 7.29 21.04
CA LEU A 89 -8.31 6.50 21.63
C LEU A 89 -8.05 5.22 20.83
N ASP A 90 -9.11 4.56 20.35
CA ASP A 90 -9.00 3.33 19.58
C ASP A 90 -8.45 3.59 18.17
N VAL A 91 -8.89 4.69 17.52
CA VAL A 91 -8.35 5.14 16.23
C VAL A 91 -6.85 5.47 16.36
N ALA A 92 -6.46 6.29 17.35
CA ALA A 92 -5.07 6.68 17.53
C ALA A 92 -4.15 5.49 17.84
N ASN A 93 -4.60 4.55 18.68
CA ASN A 93 -3.87 3.32 18.98
C ASN A 93 -3.71 2.44 17.74
N THR A 94 -4.74 2.36 16.89
CA THR A 94 -4.69 1.58 15.65
C THR A 94 -3.72 2.19 14.65
N LEU A 95 -3.81 3.51 14.42
CA LEU A 95 -2.84 4.24 13.57
C LEU A 95 -1.40 4.03 14.05
N SER A 96 -1.15 4.12 15.36
CA SER A 96 0.19 3.88 15.90
C SER A 96 0.70 2.44 15.69
N ARG A 97 -0.20 1.45 15.66
CA ARG A 97 0.15 0.05 15.37
C ARG A 97 0.47 -0.13 13.89
N LEU A 98 -0.32 0.44 13.00
CA LEU A 98 -0.09 0.41 11.56
C LEU A 98 1.27 1.04 11.19
N SER A 99 1.61 2.20 11.75
CA SER A 99 2.96 2.78 11.57
C SER A 99 4.09 1.92 12.15
N ALA A 100 3.80 1.08 13.15
CA ALA A 100 4.78 0.12 13.67
C ALA A 100 4.93 -1.09 12.73
N ASP A 101 3.84 -1.55 12.12
CA ASP A 101 3.83 -2.61 11.11
C ASP A 101 4.66 -2.18 9.89
N HIS A 102 4.61 -0.92 9.45
CA HIS A 102 5.55 -0.39 8.43
C HIS A 102 7.02 -0.61 8.80
N LYS A 103 7.42 -0.27 10.03
CA LYS A 103 8.81 -0.47 10.48
C LYS A 103 9.20 -1.95 10.47
N LEU A 104 8.27 -2.82 10.86
CA LEU A 104 8.48 -4.26 10.86
C LEU A 104 8.63 -4.80 9.43
N LEU A 105 7.72 -4.40 8.52
CA LEU A 105 7.77 -4.76 7.10
C LEU A 105 9.08 -4.32 6.44
N LEU A 106 9.50 -3.08 6.68
CA LEU A 106 10.77 -2.58 6.15
C LEU A 106 11.97 -3.31 6.75
N THR A 107 11.94 -3.66 8.02
CA THR A 107 13.02 -4.43 8.67
C THR A 107 13.13 -5.83 8.07
N LEU A 108 12.01 -6.54 7.94
CA LEU A 108 11.97 -7.89 7.34
C LEU A 108 12.34 -7.84 5.86
N GLY A 109 11.78 -6.90 5.11
CA GLY A 109 12.07 -6.70 3.69
C GLY A 109 13.54 -6.39 3.42
N ASN A 110 14.15 -5.46 4.18
CA ASN A 110 15.58 -5.18 4.08
C ASN A 110 16.43 -6.42 4.44
N THR A 111 16.01 -7.18 5.45
CA THR A 111 16.70 -8.43 5.82
C THR A 111 16.68 -9.45 4.68
N ILE A 112 15.52 -9.65 4.04
CA ILE A 112 15.35 -10.56 2.90
C ILE A 112 16.20 -10.09 1.69
N THR A 113 16.24 -8.80 1.43
CA THR A 113 16.95 -8.25 0.25
C THR A 113 18.47 -8.22 0.45
N GLU A 114 18.95 -7.81 1.62
CA GLU A 114 20.39 -7.68 1.91
C GLU A 114 21.06 -9.02 2.24
N ARG A 115 20.34 -9.92 2.94
CA ARG A 115 20.90 -11.15 3.49
C ARG A 115 20.26 -12.42 2.97
N GLY A 116 19.14 -12.33 2.24
CA GLY A 116 18.38 -13.50 1.82
C GLY A 116 19.19 -14.50 0.99
N LYS A 117 20.16 -14.03 0.19
CA LYS A 117 21.05 -14.91 -0.59
C LYS A 117 21.95 -15.81 0.28
N ALA A 118 22.16 -15.46 1.55
CA ALA A 118 22.94 -16.23 2.50
C ALA A 118 22.07 -17.13 3.40
N PHE A 119 20.74 -17.02 3.31
CA PHE A 119 19.84 -17.90 4.05
C PHE A 119 19.75 -19.26 3.38
N ASP A 120 19.55 -20.30 4.19
CA ASP A 120 18.99 -21.54 3.68
C ASP A 120 17.55 -21.31 3.20
N GLU A 121 17.04 -22.26 2.43
CA GLU A 121 15.73 -22.14 1.80
C GLU A 121 14.60 -22.01 2.82
N ASP A 122 14.68 -22.77 3.92
CA ASP A 122 13.64 -22.82 4.95
C ASP A 122 13.53 -21.48 5.69
N ILE A 123 14.66 -20.89 6.10
CA ILE A 123 14.67 -19.57 6.74
C ILE A 123 14.16 -18.52 5.77
N LEU A 124 14.61 -18.53 4.51
CA LEU A 124 14.16 -17.54 3.54
C LEU A 124 12.66 -17.67 3.25
N ARG A 125 12.14 -18.90 3.18
CA ARG A 125 10.71 -19.18 3.04
C ARG A 125 9.93 -18.63 4.24
N GLU A 126 10.34 -18.98 5.45
CA GLU A 126 9.68 -18.51 6.68
C GLU A 126 9.64 -16.97 6.74
N ARG A 127 10.75 -16.30 6.40
CA ARG A 127 10.81 -14.82 6.39
C ARG A 127 9.92 -14.22 5.32
N PHE A 128 9.89 -14.80 4.12
CA PHE A 128 9.01 -14.34 3.05
C PHE A 128 7.54 -14.53 3.41
N GLU A 129 7.16 -15.68 3.97
CA GLU A 129 5.79 -15.94 4.44
C GLU A 129 5.38 -14.97 5.56
N GLN A 130 6.28 -14.70 6.52
CA GLN A 130 6.06 -13.69 7.56
C GLN A 130 5.84 -12.30 6.96
N PHE A 131 6.69 -11.89 6.01
CA PHE A 131 6.54 -10.61 5.32
C PHE A 131 5.20 -10.49 4.60
N GLY A 132 4.83 -11.50 3.80
CA GLY A 132 3.57 -11.51 3.06
C GLY A 132 2.35 -11.49 3.99
N LYS A 133 2.38 -12.27 5.07
CA LYS A 133 1.31 -12.29 6.07
C LYS A 133 1.11 -10.92 6.71
N ILE A 134 2.18 -10.28 7.18
CA ILE A 134 2.10 -8.97 7.83
C ILE A 134 1.57 -7.93 6.85
N LEU A 135 2.03 -7.94 5.59
CA LEU A 135 1.59 -6.98 4.58
C LEU A 135 0.09 -7.10 4.28
N LEU A 136 -0.42 -8.32 4.14
CA LEU A 136 -1.85 -8.54 3.87
C LEU A 136 -2.72 -8.16 5.08
N GLU A 137 -2.32 -8.56 6.29
CA GLU A 137 -3.03 -8.19 7.51
C GLU A 137 -3.00 -6.68 7.79
N HIS A 138 -1.90 -6.01 7.45
CA HIS A 138 -1.74 -4.57 7.55
C HIS A 138 -2.75 -3.84 6.65
N ASN A 139 -2.77 -4.18 5.36
CA ASN A 139 -3.69 -3.57 4.39
C ASN A 139 -5.17 -3.78 4.79
N GLU A 140 -5.50 -4.96 5.31
CA GLU A 140 -6.87 -5.25 5.79
C GLU A 140 -7.25 -4.36 6.98
N LYS A 141 -6.38 -4.25 7.98
CA LYS A 141 -6.61 -3.41 9.17
C LYS A 141 -6.72 -1.93 8.81
N GLU A 142 -5.99 -1.45 7.81
CA GLU A 142 -6.13 -0.08 7.30
C GLU A 142 -7.50 0.17 6.69
N GLU A 143 -7.95 -0.73 5.83
CA GLU A 143 -9.27 -0.62 5.22
C GLU A 143 -10.40 -0.72 6.26
N GLU A 144 -10.26 -1.58 7.26
CA GLU A 144 -11.17 -1.65 8.41
C GLU A 144 -11.18 -0.36 9.24
N LEU A 145 -9.99 0.21 9.51
CA LEU A 145 -9.86 1.46 10.23
C LEU A 145 -10.51 2.60 9.45
N TYR A 146 -10.27 2.69 8.14
CA TYR A 146 -10.88 3.70 7.29
C TYR A 146 -12.40 3.63 7.35
N ASN A 147 -12.99 2.44 7.21
CA ASN A 147 -14.43 2.23 7.32
C ASN A 147 -14.97 2.64 8.70
N THR A 148 -14.21 2.36 9.76
CA THR A 148 -14.55 2.79 11.13
C THR A 148 -14.54 4.32 11.23
N VAL A 149 -13.51 4.97 10.70
CA VAL A 149 -13.38 6.43 10.67
C VAL A 149 -14.51 7.08 9.87
N LEU A 150 -14.90 6.54 8.72
CA LEU A 150 -16.07 7.03 7.96
C LEU A 150 -17.35 6.99 8.80
N LYS A 151 -17.58 5.87 9.49
CA LYS A 151 -18.78 5.66 10.32
C LYS A 151 -18.83 6.62 11.51
N VAL A 152 -17.69 6.88 12.14
CA VAL A 152 -17.59 7.68 13.38
C VAL A 152 -17.51 9.17 13.09
N CYS A 153 -16.69 9.56 12.10
CA CYS A 153 -16.28 10.95 11.87
C CYS A 153 -17.07 11.60 10.71
N GLY A 154 -17.72 10.75 9.88
CA GLY A 154 -18.60 11.13 8.77
C GLY A 154 -17.86 11.23 7.44
N GLU A 155 -18.42 10.58 6.40
CA GLU A 155 -17.82 10.46 5.05
C GLU A 155 -17.37 11.81 4.48
N GLY A 156 -18.22 12.84 4.55
CA GLY A 156 -17.90 14.15 3.99
C GLY A 156 -16.67 14.84 4.62
N ARG A 157 -16.39 14.60 5.91
CA ARG A 157 -15.18 15.14 6.56
C ARG A 157 -13.92 14.40 6.12
N VAL A 158 -14.00 13.08 6.04
CA VAL A 158 -12.88 12.21 5.66
C VAL A 158 -12.52 12.42 4.19
N ASP A 159 -13.52 12.43 3.30
CA ASP A 159 -13.32 12.67 1.86
C ASP A 159 -12.70 14.05 1.61
N SER A 160 -13.15 15.08 2.34
CA SER A 160 -12.57 16.43 2.22
C SER A 160 -11.12 16.47 2.71
N ALA A 161 -10.80 15.76 3.79
CA ALA A 161 -9.45 15.73 4.35
C ALA A 161 -8.44 15.04 3.40
N LEU A 162 -8.89 14.00 2.70
CA LEU A 162 -8.07 13.15 1.84
C LEU A 162 -8.15 13.51 0.35
N HIS A 163 -8.85 14.59 0.01
CA HIS A 163 -8.93 15.07 -1.36
C HIS A 163 -7.56 15.56 -1.84
N ALA A 164 -7.09 15.01 -2.96
CA ALA A 164 -6.13 15.61 -3.88
C ALA A 164 -4.91 16.36 -3.28
N SER A 165 -4.24 15.78 -2.28
CA SER A 165 -3.06 16.41 -1.67
C SER A 165 -1.89 16.47 -2.66
N GLU A 166 -1.41 17.68 -2.96
CA GLU A 166 -0.18 17.89 -3.75
C GLU A 166 1.02 17.16 -3.12
N GLU A 167 1.01 16.96 -1.80
CA GLU A 167 1.97 16.17 -1.04
C GLU A 167 2.08 14.73 -1.57
N ALA A 168 0.94 14.08 -1.87
CA ALA A 168 0.95 12.72 -2.39
C ALA A 168 1.60 12.65 -3.77
N GLN A 169 1.29 13.64 -4.62
CA GLN A 169 1.90 13.78 -5.93
C GLN A 169 3.42 14.00 -5.81
N ARG A 170 3.86 14.83 -4.85
CA ARG A 170 5.29 15.07 -4.59
C ARG A 170 6.04 13.79 -4.18
N VAL A 171 5.42 12.94 -3.35
CA VAL A 171 6.02 11.64 -2.97
C VAL A 171 6.18 10.74 -4.20
N ILE A 172 5.15 10.63 -5.05
CA ILE A 172 5.20 9.85 -6.29
C ILE A 172 6.25 10.40 -7.27
N GLU A 173 6.32 11.72 -7.43
CA GLU A 173 7.31 12.36 -8.29
C GLU A 173 8.73 12.14 -7.80
N ALA A 174 8.96 12.22 -6.48
CA ALA A 174 10.26 11.96 -5.87
C ALA A 174 10.71 10.50 -6.02
N TYR A 175 9.77 9.56 -6.03
CA TYR A 175 10.04 8.14 -6.34
C TYR A 175 10.35 7.91 -7.83
N GLY A 176 9.77 8.75 -8.69
CA GLY A 176 9.87 8.67 -10.14
C GLY A 176 8.56 8.14 -10.74
N VAL A 177 7.87 9.00 -11.50
CA VAL A 177 6.53 8.71 -12.04
C VAL A 177 6.49 7.44 -12.91
N GLU A 178 7.49 7.22 -13.77
CA GLU A 178 7.52 6.02 -14.61
C GLU A 178 7.75 4.75 -13.79
N ARG A 179 8.62 4.81 -12.79
CA ARG A 179 8.87 3.70 -11.88
C ARG A 179 7.64 3.37 -11.03
N TYR A 180 6.95 4.40 -10.55
CA TYR A 180 5.67 4.28 -9.87
C TYR A 180 4.64 3.58 -10.78
N ARG A 181 4.45 4.10 -11.99
CA ARG A 181 3.53 3.55 -12.98
C ARG A 181 3.87 2.10 -13.32
N GLU A 182 5.14 1.77 -13.44
CA GLU A 182 5.58 0.40 -13.72
C GLU A 182 5.15 -0.55 -12.59
N PHE A 183 5.46 -0.23 -11.34
CA PHE A 183 5.02 -1.01 -10.18
C PHE A 183 3.50 -1.16 -10.14
N MET A 184 2.78 -0.07 -10.44
CA MET A 184 1.32 -0.02 -10.49
C MET A 184 0.71 -0.62 -11.78
N ARG A 185 1.51 -1.00 -12.79
CA ARG A 185 1.07 -1.53 -14.11
C ARG A 185 1.44 -2.99 -14.31
N GLN A 186 2.50 -3.51 -13.68
CA GLN A 186 2.85 -4.95 -13.62
C GLN A 186 1.72 -5.83 -13.03
N THR A 187 0.57 -5.21 -12.76
CA THR A 187 -0.65 -5.67 -12.13
C THR A 187 -1.87 -5.78 -13.06
N LYS A 188 -1.73 -5.55 -14.37
CA LYS A 188 -2.85 -5.54 -15.34
C LYS A 188 -2.91 -6.73 -16.30
N GLU A 189 -1.90 -7.61 -16.32
CA GLU A 189 -1.78 -8.63 -17.38
C GLU A 189 -2.30 -10.03 -16.98
N SER A 190 -3.03 -10.17 -15.87
CA SER A 190 -3.61 -11.46 -15.42
C SER A 190 -5.09 -11.67 -15.74
N GLU A 191 -5.75 -10.75 -16.45
CA GLU A 191 -7.16 -10.91 -16.89
C GLU A 191 -7.25 -11.19 -18.41
N GLY A 192 -6.54 -12.23 -18.86
CA GLY A 192 -6.64 -12.79 -20.21
C GLY A 192 -7.27 -14.17 -20.21
#